data_AF-A0A2V9Q446-F1
#
_entry.id   AF-A0A2V9Q446-F1
#
_cell.length_a   1.000
_cell.length_b   1.000
_cell.length_c   1.000
_cell.angle_alpha   90.00
_cell.angle_beta   90.00
_cell.angle_gamma   90.00
#
_symmetry.space_group_name_H-M   'P 1'
#
loop_
_entity.id
_entity.type
_entity.pdbx_description
1 polymer ?
#
loop_
_entity_poly.entity_id
_entity_poly.type
_entity_poly.pdbx_seq_one_letter_code
_entity_poly.pdbx_strand_id
1 'polypeptide(L)'
;MSSAPTWRRCDSEATRNVSASIRARLLSLAQSRGEDYQRVLGRYAIERFLYRLERSEYRDNFALKGATLFTLWTGQTHRPTKDLDLLGRGLSSTITEVETIIREICATPEDDGIVFDPESVEGARIKEARAHLVSSAPSDGSAADSRVPTGSHDR
;
A
#
# COMPACT_ATOMS: atom_id res chain seq x y z
N MET A 1 19.52 46.80 33.17
CA MET A 1 18.12 46.32 33.13
C MET A 1 17.76 46.13 31.67
N SER A 2 18.10 44.97 31.10
CA SER A 2 17.23 43.78 30.93
C SER A 2 16.13 43.96 29.90
N SER A 3 16.23 43.22 28.78
CA SER A 3 15.18 42.40 28.13
C SER A 3 15.62 42.12 26.67
N ALA A 4 16.27 40.98 26.40
CA ALA A 4 15.73 39.68 25.99
C ALA A 4 15.32 39.60 24.49
N PRO A 5 15.66 38.51 23.77
CA PRO A 5 15.60 38.44 22.32
C PRO A 5 14.20 38.10 21.80
N THR A 6 13.77 38.77 20.74
CA THR A 6 12.58 38.37 19.97
C THR A 6 12.95 37.23 19.02
N TRP A 7 12.76 35.98 19.46
CA TRP A 7 12.71 34.86 18.54
C TRP A 7 11.43 34.96 17.72
N ARG A 8 11.55 35.26 16.42
CA ARG A 8 10.47 34.92 15.48
C ARG A 8 10.39 33.40 15.45
N ARG A 9 9.23 32.84 15.76
CA ARG A 9 8.90 31.50 15.27
C ARG A 9 8.99 31.58 13.76
N CYS A 10 9.99 30.91 13.18
CA CYS A 10 9.85 30.43 11.84
C CYS A 10 8.88 29.25 11.98
N ASP A 11 7.58 29.54 11.87
CA ASP A 11 6.59 28.49 11.64
C ASP A 11 6.84 28.00 10.22
N SER A 12 7.89 27.19 10.05
CA SER A 12 8.07 26.41 8.83
C SER A 12 6.97 25.36 8.85
N GLU A 13 5.94 25.63 8.07
CA GLU A 13 4.88 24.74 7.64
C GLU A 13 5.38 23.29 7.61
N ALA A 14 5.03 22.52 8.64
CA ALA A 14 5.50 21.16 8.80
C ALA A 14 5.03 20.36 7.58
N THR A 15 5.98 19.97 6.72
CA THR A 15 5.73 19.16 5.53
C THR A 15 4.88 17.96 5.95
N ARG A 16 3.59 17.96 5.60
CA ARG A 16 2.66 16.89 6.00
C ARG A 16 3.14 15.60 5.34
N ASN A 17 3.76 14.72 6.12
CA ASN A 17 4.15 13.40 5.64
C ASN A 17 2.89 12.52 5.56
N VAL A 18 2.19 12.60 4.42
CA VAL A 18 0.93 11.88 4.16
C VAL A 18 1.10 10.38 4.36
N SER A 19 2.18 9.79 3.83
CA SER A 19 2.51 8.37 4.02
C SER A 19 2.66 8.00 5.49
N ALA A 20 3.38 8.78 6.30
CA ALA A 20 3.52 8.52 7.73
C ALA A 20 2.18 8.61 8.47
N SER A 21 1.35 9.61 8.13
CA SER A 21 0.02 9.76 8.69
C SER A 21 -0.89 8.58 8.36
N ILE A 22 -0.88 8.12 7.11
CA ILE A 22 -1.69 6.98 6.66
C ILE A 22 -1.20 5.69 7.31
N ARG A 23 0.11 5.43 7.35
CA ARG A 23 0.67 4.25 8.06
C ARG A 23 0.26 4.23 9.54
N ALA A 24 0.34 5.36 10.23
CA ALA A 24 -0.09 5.46 11.62
C ALA A 24 -1.58 5.12 11.78
N ARG A 25 -2.44 5.65 10.90
CA ARG A 25 -3.89 5.36 10.90
C ARG A 25 -4.19 3.89 10.62
N LEU A 26 -3.49 3.27 9.67
CA LEU A 26 -3.65 1.85 9.34
C LEU A 26 -3.15 0.95 10.50
N LEU A 27 -2.09 1.34 11.18
CA LEU A 27 -1.59 0.63 12.36
C LEU A 27 -2.61 0.70 13.52
N SER A 28 -3.14 1.90 13.81
CA SER A 28 -4.20 2.05 14.81
C SER A 28 -5.46 1.26 14.44
N LEU A 29 -5.81 1.22 13.15
CA LEU A 29 -6.93 0.43 12.66
C LEU A 29 -6.73 -1.07 12.93
N ALA A 30 -5.55 -1.59 12.59
CA ALA A 30 -5.18 -2.99 12.83
C ALA A 30 -5.30 -3.35 14.32
N GLN A 31 -4.73 -2.51 15.19
CA GLN A 31 -4.78 -2.69 16.64
C GLN A 31 -6.22 -2.66 17.17
N SER A 32 -7.04 -1.70 16.72
CA SER A 32 -8.43 -1.56 17.18
C SER A 32 -9.32 -2.75 16.81
N ARG A 33 -8.99 -3.45 15.71
CA ARG A 33 -9.75 -4.59 15.20
C ARG A 33 -9.15 -5.95 15.58
N GLY A 34 -7.98 -5.96 16.22
CA GLY A 34 -7.22 -7.20 16.44
C GLY A 34 -6.79 -7.88 15.14
N GLU A 35 -6.62 -7.11 14.06
CA GLU A 35 -6.21 -7.62 12.75
C GLU A 35 -4.68 -7.55 12.60
N ASP A 36 -4.12 -8.45 11.78
CA ASP A 36 -2.73 -8.37 11.38
C ASP A 36 -2.45 -7.09 10.55
N TYR A 37 -1.40 -6.34 10.93
CA TYR A 37 -1.10 -5.07 10.28
C TYR A 37 -0.72 -5.22 8.80
N GLN A 38 0.00 -6.29 8.43
CA GLN A 38 0.36 -6.55 7.03
C GLN A 38 -0.89 -6.86 6.19
N ARG A 39 -1.88 -7.53 6.77
CA ARG A 39 -3.19 -7.74 6.14
C ARG A 39 -3.92 -6.42 5.88
N VAL A 40 -3.91 -5.50 6.85
CA VAL A 40 -4.52 -4.16 6.68
C VAL A 40 -3.79 -3.36 5.59
N LEU A 41 -2.46 -3.39 5.57
CA LEU A 41 -1.66 -2.75 4.52
C LEU A 41 -1.95 -3.33 3.13
N GLY A 42 -1.99 -4.66 3.00
CA GLY A 42 -2.29 -5.31 1.72
C GLY A 42 -3.68 -4.97 1.21
N ARG A 43 -4.69 -4.96 2.11
CA ARG A 43 -6.04 -4.52 1.75
C ARG A 43 -6.05 -3.06 1.28
N TYR A 44 -5.37 -2.17 2.00
CA TYR A 44 -5.25 -0.78 1.60
C TYR A 44 -4.63 -0.64 0.21
N ALA A 45 -3.53 -1.35 -0.07
CA ALA A 45 -2.89 -1.33 -1.38
C ALA A 45 -3.84 -1.79 -2.50
N ILE A 46 -4.60 -2.86 -2.29
CA ILE A 46 -5.61 -3.33 -3.26
C ILE A 46 -6.70 -2.27 -3.49
N GLU A 47 -7.23 -1.65 -2.43
CA GLU A 47 -8.22 -0.59 -2.55
C GLU A 47 -7.69 0.64 -3.30
N ARG A 48 -6.42 0.99 -3.08
CA ARG A 48 -5.76 2.11 -3.79
C ARG A 48 -5.39 1.79 -5.23
N PHE A 49 -5.12 0.53 -5.56
CA PHE A 49 -5.01 0.08 -6.94
C PHE A 49 -6.35 0.12 -7.66
N LEU A 50 -7.42 -0.39 -7.04
CA LEU A 50 -8.78 -0.36 -7.60
C LEU A 50 -9.27 1.07 -7.82
N TYR A 51 -8.90 2.00 -6.94
CA TYR A 51 -9.18 3.42 -7.11
C TYR A 51 -8.50 4.00 -8.36
N ARG A 52 -7.23 3.66 -8.61
CA ARG A 52 -6.53 4.08 -9.85
C ARG A 52 -7.14 3.44 -11.10
N LEU A 53 -7.51 2.16 -11.02
CA LEU A 53 -8.21 1.45 -12.11
C LEU A 53 -9.52 2.15 -12.48
N GLU A 54 -10.34 2.52 -11.50
CA GLU A 54 -11.63 3.22 -11.72
C GLU A 54 -11.45 4.57 -12.43
N ARG A 55 -10.34 5.26 -12.17
CA ARG A 55 -10.00 6.56 -12.76
C ARG A 55 -9.28 6.47 -14.10
N SER A 56 -8.85 5.27 -14.49
CA SER A 56 -8.17 5.03 -15.77
C SER A 56 -9.16 4.89 -16.92
N GLU A 57 -8.65 4.93 -18.14
CA GLU A 57 -9.45 4.59 -19.34
C GLU A 57 -9.92 3.12 -19.35
N TYR A 58 -9.27 2.26 -18.56
CA TYR A 58 -9.52 0.81 -18.49
C TYR A 58 -10.61 0.38 -17.52
N ARG A 59 -11.29 1.33 -16.86
CA ARG A 59 -12.29 1.03 -15.81
C ARG A 59 -13.38 0.05 -16.28
N ASP A 60 -13.78 0.13 -17.55
CA ASP A 60 -14.86 -0.68 -18.12
C ASP A 60 -14.33 -2.02 -18.69
N ASN A 61 -13.01 -2.17 -18.79
CA ASN A 61 -12.35 -3.38 -19.26
C ASN A 61 -12.16 -4.43 -18.17
N PHE A 62 -12.22 -4.07 -16.88
CA PHE A 62 -11.99 -5.01 -15.79
C PHE A 62 -13.18 -5.10 -14.84
N ALA A 63 -13.54 -6.32 -14.46
CA ALA A 63 -14.50 -6.57 -13.38
C ALA A 63 -13.80 -7.28 -12.20
N LEU A 64 -14.01 -6.77 -10.99
CA LEU A 64 -13.53 -7.41 -9.77
C LEU A 64 -14.26 -8.74 -9.53
N LYS A 65 -13.51 -9.77 -9.11
CA LYS A 65 -14.04 -11.08 -8.72
C LYS A 65 -13.29 -11.65 -7.51
N GLY A 66 -13.56 -12.91 -7.18
CA GLY A 66 -12.80 -13.66 -6.18
C GLY A 66 -13.04 -13.21 -4.74
N ALA A 67 -12.09 -13.55 -3.86
CA ALA A 67 -12.22 -13.33 -2.42
C ALA A 67 -12.23 -11.84 -2.02
N THR A 68 -11.54 -11.00 -2.80
CA THR A 68 -11.52 -9.54 -2.60
C THR A 68 -12.90 -8.93 -2.80
N LEU A 69 -13.65 -9.37 -3.83
CA LEU A 69 -15.05 -8.95 -4.03
C LEU A 69 -15.90 -9.25 -2.80
N PHE A 70 -15.86 -10.47 -2.27
CA PHE A 70 -16.65 -10.85 -1.09
C PHE A 70 -16.28 -10.00 0.13
N THR A 71 -14.99 -9.72 0.33
CA THR A 71 -14.53 -8.88 1.45
C THR A 71 -15.08 -7.46 1.34
N LEU A 72 -15.05 -6.85 0.15
CA LEU A 72 -15.57 -5.50 -0.06
C LEU A 72 -17.10 -5.44 0.03
N TRP A 73 -17.80 -6.47 -0.46
CA TRP A 73 -19.27 -6.51 -0.49
C TRP A 73 -19.87 -6.80 0.89
N THR A 74 -19.28 -7.70 1.66
CA THR A 74 -19.82 -8.16 2.94
C THR A 74 -19.20 -7.47 4.15
N GLY A 75 -18.05 -6.81 3.97
CA GLY A 75 -17.24 -6.29 5.06
C GLY A 75 -16.56 -7.39 5.90
N GLN A 76 -16.75 -8.66 5.56
CA GLN A 76 -16.23 -9.80 6.31
C GLN A 76 -15.15 -10.53 5.50
N THR A 77 -14.05 -10.85 6.19
CA THR A 77 -13.02 -11.70 5.60
C THR A 77 -13.43 -13.15 5.75
N HIS A 78 -13.90 -13.78 4.68
CA HIS A 78 -14.21 -15.21 4.69
C HIS A 78 -12.95 -16.09 4.61
N ARG A 79 -11.98 -15.66 3.81
CA ARG A 79 -10.65 -16.28 3.69
C ARG A 79 -9.61 -15.18 3.51
N PRO A 80 -8.48 -15.22 4.24
CA PRO A 80 -7.39 -14.31 3.96
C PRO A 80 -6.91 -14.47 2.52
N THR A 81 -7.04 -13.40 1.73
CA THR A 81 -6.46 -13.28 0.39
C THR A 81 -5.50 -12.10 0.37
N LYS A 82 -4.40 -12.27 -0.36
CA LYS A 82 -3.50 -11.18 -0.78
C LYS A 82 -3.69 -10.84 -2.25
N ASP A 83 -4.51 -11.63 -2.96
CA ASP A 83 -4.69 -11.50 -4.40
C ASP A 83 -5.79 -10.51 -4.75
N LEU A 84 -5.57 -9.86 -5.88
CA LEU A 84 -6.59 -9.14 -6.61
C LEU A 84 -6.94 -9.93 -7.88
N ASP A 85 -8.14 -10.50 -7.91
CA ASP A 85 -8.65 -11.21 -9.07
C ASP A 85 -9.51 -10.27 -9.94
N LEU A 86 -9.10 -10.07 -11.19
CA LEU A 86 -9.84 -9.28 -12.18
C LEU A 86 -10.25 -10.16 -13.38
N LEU A 87 -11.38 -9.82 -13.99
CA LEU A 87 -11.83 -10.35 -15.27
C LEU A 87 -11.67 -9.28 -16.34
N GLY A 88 -10.78 -9.51 -17.31
CA GLY A 88 -10.63 -8.64 -18.48
C GLY A 88 -11.76 -8.84 -19.50
N ARG A 89 -12.20 -7.75 -20.12
CA ARG A 89 -13.26 -7.67 -21.14
C ARG A 89 -12.81 -6.73 -22.26
N GLY A 90 -12.96 -7.16 -23.51
CA GLY A 90 -12.62 -6.34 -24.67
C GLY A 90 -11.14 -6.02 -24.83
N LEU A 91 -10.26 -6.74 -24.13
CA LEU A 91 -8.79 -6.64 -24.23
C LEU A 91 -8.25 -7.89 -24.93
N SER A 92 -7.11 -7.81 -25.61
CA SER A 92 -6.44 -9.04 -26.01
C SER A 92 -5.80 -9.70 -24.79
N SER A 93 -5.79 -11.04 -24.77
CA SER A 93 -5.24 -11.82 -23.66
C SER A 93 -3.72 -12.02 -23.77
N THR A 94 -3.00 -11.11 -24.42
CA THR A 94 -1.55 -11.16 -24.48
C THR A 94 -0.97 -10.63 -23.17
N ILE A 95 0.11 -11.27 -22.69
CA ILE A 95 0.76 -10.85 -21.45
C ILE A 95 1.24 -9.41 -21.54
N THR A 96 1.89 -9.05 -22.65
CA THR A 96 2.49 -7.73 -22.85
C THR A 96 1.47 -6.59 -22.81
N GLU A 97 0.28 -6.79 -23.38
CA GLU A 97 -0.80 -5.80 -23.33
C GLU A 97 -1.33 -5.65 -21.90
N VAL A 98 -1.56 -6.76 -21.19
CA VAL A 98 -2.00 -6.72 -19.80
C VAL A 98 -0.96 -6.03 -18.92
N GLU A 99 0.31 -6.34 -19.06
CA GLU A 99 1.37 -5.66 -18.31
C GLU A 99 1.37 -4.15 -18.59
N THR A 100 1.27 -3.75 -19.86
CA THR A 100 1.25 -2.32 -20.25
C THR A 100 0.10 -1.59 -19.56
N ILE A 101 -1.10 -2.15 -19.61
CA ILE A 101 -2.29 -1.60 -18.95
C ILE A 101 -2.09 -1.48 -17.43
N ILE A 102 -1.56 -2.52 -16.78
CA ILE A 102 -1.31 -2.50 -15.34
C ILE A 102 -0.24 -1.46 -14.97
N ARG A 103 0.81 -1.30 -15.77
CA ARG A 103 1.83 -0.27 -15.58
C ARG A 103 1.24 1.13 -15.63
N GLU A 104 0.36 1.39 -16.60
CA GLU A 104 -0.32 2.69 -16.74
C GLU A 104 -1.27 2.98 -15.57
N ILE A 105 -2.00 1.98 -15.08
CA ILE A 105 -2.82 2.11 -13.87
C ILE A 105 -1.94 2.43 -12.66
N CYS A 106 -0.83 1.71 -12.47
CA CYS A 106 0.13 1.96 -11.38
C CYS A 106 0.72 3.37 -11.43
N ALA A 107 0.96 3.91 -12.63
CA ALA A 107 1.52 5.23 -12.85
C ALA A 107 0.53 6.39 -12.59
N THR A 108 -0.76 6.10 -12.34
CA THR A 108 -1.76 7.13 -12.03
C THR A 108 -1.41 7.83 -10.70
N PRO A 109 -1.15 9.15 -10.70
CA PRO A 109 -0.69 9.87 -9.52
C PRO A 109 -1.84 10.11 -8.54
N GLU A 110 -1.63 9.79 -7.26
CA GLU A 110 -2.60 10.02 -6.19
C GLU A 110 -1.89 10.37 -4.88
N ASP A 111 -2.51 11.25 -4.07
CA ASP A 111 -2.00 11.64 -2.75
C ASP A 111 -2.54 10.73 -1.64
N ASP A 112 -2.28 9.43 -1.78
CA ASP A 112 -2.75 8.38 -0.88
C ASP A 112 -1.61 7.67 -0.15
N GLY A 113 -0.42 8.27 -0.19
CA GLY A 113 0.74 7.82 0.58
C GLY A 113 1.28 6.45 0.18
N ILE A 114 0.82 5.87 -0.93
CA ILE A 114 1.34 4.63 -1.53
C ILE A 114 1.89 4.91 -2.93
N VAL A 115 3.02 4.27 -3.24
CA VAL A 115 3.64 4.30 -4.57
C VAL A 115 3.64 2.87 -5.10
N PHE A 116 3.07 2.69 -6.29
CA PHE A 116 3.22 1.47 -7.05
C PHE A 116 4.40 1.62 -7.99
N ASP A 117 5.25 0.60 -8.09
CA ASP A 117 6.37 0.58 -9.02
C ASP A 117 5.93 -0.08 -10.35
N PRO A 118 5.73 0.68 -11.44
CA PRO A 118 5.33 0.12 -12.72
C PRO A 118 6.40 -0.81 -13.31
N GLU A 119 7.69 -0.56 -13.04
CA GLU A 119 8.78 -1.37 -13.59
C GLU A 119 8.81 -2.78 -12.99
N SER A 120 8.22 -2.95 -11.79
CA SER A 120 8.07 -4.26 -11.14
C SER A 120 6.95 -5.14 -11.72
N VAL A 121 6.16 -4.64 -12.68
CA VAL A 121 5.04 -5.40 -13.26
C VAL A 121 5.58 -6.48 -14.19
N GLU A 122 5.30 -7.74 -13.84
CA GLU A 122 5.63 -8.93 -14.62
C GLU A 122 4.39 -9.81 -14.81
N GLY A 123 4.20 -10.30 -16.03
CA GLY A 123 3.08 -11.15 -16.39
C GLY A 123 3.51 -12.57 -16.74
N ALA A 124 2.68 -13.53 -16.32
CA ALA A 124 2.87 -14.94 -16.63
C ALA A 124 1.53 -15.58 -16.98
N ARG A 125 1.55 -16.58 -17.88
CA ARG A 125 0.36 -17.39 -18.13
C ARG A 125 0.18 -18.35 -16.97
N ILE A 126 -0.92 -18.19 -16.25
CA ILE A 126 -1.35 -19.18 -15.27
C ILE A 126 -2.17 -20.23 -16.03
N LYS A 127 -1.59 -21.40 -16.31
CA LYS A 127 -2.40 -22.59 -16.63
C LYS A 127 -3.30 -22.83 -15.42
N GLU A 128 -4.60 -23.10 -15.62
CA GLU A 128 -5.57 -23.32 -14.54
C GLU A 128 -5.02 -24.24 -13.43
N ALA A 129 -4.45 -23.61 -12.39
CA ALA A 129 -4.20 -24.08 -11.04
C ALA A 129 -3.40 -22.99 -10.28
N ARG A 130 -4.09 -21.90 -9.88
CA ARG A 130 -3.69 -20.90 -8.85
C ARG A 130 -2.27 -20.30 -8.93
N ALA A 131 -2.16 -18.98 -9.07
CA ALA A 131 -1.03 -18.26 -8.46
C ALA A 131 -1.33 -16.78 -8.20
N HIS A 132 -0.82 -16.32 -7.07
CA HIS A 132 -1.06 -15.06 -6.39
C HIS A 132 -0.16 -13.95 -6.97
N LEU A 133 -0.67 -12.72 -7.10
CA LEU A 133 0.16 -11.55 -7.43
C LEU A 133 0.95 -11.16 -6.17
N VAL A 134 2.27 -11.30 -6.22
CA VAL A 134 3.18 -10.84 -5.15
C VAL A 134 3.59 -9.42 -5.47
N SER A 135 3.12 -8.44 -4.69
CA SER A 135 3.74 -7.11 -4.64
C SER A 135 4.79 -7.09 -3.53
N SER A 136 6.06 -7.00 -3.90
CA SER A 136 7.17 -6.74 -2.98
C SER A 136 7.15 -5.26 -2.59
N ALA A 137 7.03 -4.94 -1.29
CA ALA A 137 7.33 -3.60 -0.80
C ALA A 137 8.78 -3.57 -0.32
N PRO A 138 9.59 -2.54 -0.65
CA PRO A 138 10.95 -2.43 -0.14
C PRO A 138 10.93 -2.19 1.37
N SER A 139 11.65 -3.04 2.10
CA SER A 139 11.85 -2.96 3.55
C SER A 139 13.18 -2.29 3.86
N ASP A 140 13.24 -0.95 3.83
CA ASP A 140 14.37 -0.21 4.40
C ASP A 140 14.03 0.23 5.82
N GLY A 141 14.22 -0.70 6.75
CA GLY A 141 14.29 -0.44 8.18
C GLY A 141 15.75 -0.28 8.60
N SER A 142 16.24 0.95 8.65
CA SER A 142 17.40 1.30 9.48
C SER A 142 16.89 2.05 10.70
N ALA A 143 16.75 1.33 11.81
CA ALA A 143 16.63 1.89 13.15
C ALA A 143 17.84 1.39 13.95
N ALA A 144 18.96 2.09 13.81
CA ALA A 144 20.04 2.01 14.78
C ALA A 144 19.86 3.18 15.76
N ASP A 145 19.23 2.89 16.90
CA ASP A 145 19.44 3.67 18.13
C ASP A 145 19.36 2.71 19.32
N SER A 146 20.52 2.15 19.67
CA SER A 146 20.70 1.39 20.90
C SER A 146 21.18 2.32 22.00
N ARG A 147 20.26 2.77 22.85
CA ARG A 147 20.59 3.38 24.14
C ARG A 147 21.02 2.32 25.15
N VAL A 148 22.17 2.61 25.74
CA VAL A 148 22.88 2.04 26.88
C VAL A 148 21.99 1.75 28.10
N PRO A 149 22.30 0.70 28.87
CA PRO A 149 22.24 0.80 30.33
C PRO A 149 23.61 0.61 30.97
N THR A 150 23.91 1.59 31.82
CA THR A 150 24.93 1.67 32.85
C THR A 150 24.86 0.54 33.86
N GLY A 151 26.00 0.10 34.39
CA GLY A 151 26.02 -0.64 35.67
C GLY A 151 27.24 -1.50 35.93
N SER A 152 28.27 -0.90 36.51
CA SER A 152 29.38 -1.49 37.23
C SER A 152 28.97 -2.50 38.33
N HIS A 153 29.65 -3.65 38.44
CA HIS A 153 30.30 -4.09 39.69
C HIS A 153 31.23 -5.30 39.48
N ASP A 154 32.52 -5.00 39.59
CA ASP A 154 33.61 -5.70 40.26
C ASP A 154 33.29 -7.02 41.01
N ARG A 155 33.85 -8.15 40.54
CA ARG A 155 34.83 -9.01 41.23
C ARG A 155 35.18 -10.26 40.41
#